data_AF-A0A9E3TEI3-F1
#
_entry.id   AF-A0A9E3TEI3-F1
#
_cell.length_a   1.000
_cell.length_b   1.000
_cell.length_c   1.000
_cell.angle_alpha   90.00
_cell.angle_beta   90.00
_cell.angle_gamma   90.00
#
_symmetry.space_group_name_H-M   'P 1'
#
loop_
_entity.id
_entity.type
_entity.pdbx_description
1 polymer ?
#
loop_
_entity_poly.entity_id
_entity_poly.type
_entity_poly.pdbx_seq_one_letter_code
_entity_poly.pdbx_strand_id
1 'polypeptide(L)'
;MGKVFTIAFLLAVNGFFVAAEFALVRTRRTRLEAMVERGDQLAKIALRAVDNLTRMLAASQFGITLASLGLGWVAEEALGHSLSVWLEALPLGIAVATRASVAAGMALAIATYLHVVVGELSPRAIGLNNPEHVAKWLALPLLTFAWITRPIIFLFDKSARALLITMRQRPNVGEGTVHEADEIRLIVEQSEEEGTLEPENAEMLGAVFEFTEKKARDVMTPRTRMVGLPASASLDETLAVVEESAFSRYPVYEGNEARRRSSQPRWRLSGRGRGRRRWSGFARLAGLGFRLAPHRRRGPVEAVQARRPDLRPTSGGAGRAPRARASHGVRPVRRPARAERGPVREASS
;
A
#
# COMPACT_ATOMS: atom_id res chain seq x y z
N MET A 1 24.68 15.47 47.37
CA MET A 1 24.73 16.08 46.02
C MET A 1 24.68 15.05 44.89
N GLY A 2 25.47 13.97 44.93
CA GLY A 2 25.52 12.98 43.84
C GLY A 2 24.17 12.39 43.43
N LYS A 3 23.32 12.00 44.39
CA LYS A 3 22.00 11.40 44.10
C LYS A 3 21.04 12.33 43.37
N VAL A 4 21.02 13.63 43.71
CA VAL A 4 20.16 14.63 43.03
C VAL A 4 20.64 14.85 41.59
N PHE A 5 21.95 14.87 41.37
CA PHE A 5 22.51 14.93 40.02
C PHE A 5 22.14 13.69 39.20
N THR A 6 22.18 12.49 39.80
CA THR A 6 21.72 11.26 39.14
C THR A 6 20.24 11.32 38.76
N ILE A 7 19.37 11.83 39.64
CA ILE A 7 17.94 12.03 39.35
C ILE A 7 17.77 12.99 38.16
N ALA A 8 18.44 14.15 38.20
CA ALA A 8 18.37 15.13 37.11
C ALA A 8 18.88 14.55 35.78
N PHE A 9 19.97 13.78 35.83
CA PHE A 9 20.51 13.08 34.67
C PHE A 9 19.53 12.05 34.10
N LEU A 10 18.92 11.21 34.95
CA LEU A 10 17.95 10.20 34.52
C LEU A 10 16.68 10.84 33.93
N LEU A 11 16.21 11.96 34.51
CA LEU A 11 15.11 12.75 33.94
C LEU A 11 15.48 13.30 32.57
N ALA A 12 16.68 13.85 32.40
CA ALA A 12 17.16 14.37 31.13
C ALA A 12 17.31 13.27 30.07
N VAL A 13 17.81 12.09 30.46
CA VAL A 13 17.91 10.92 29.58
C VAL A 13 16.53 10.43 29.16
N ASN A 14 15.56 10.37 30.09
CA ASN A 14 14.18 10.02 29.75
C ASN A 14 13.60 11.03 28.75
N GLY A 15 13.72 12.32 29.07
CA GLY A 15 13.25 13.40 28.22
C GLY A 15 13.90 13.43 26.85
N PHE A 16 15.18 13.07 26.75
CA PHE A 16 15.86 12.88 25.47
C PHE A 16 15.14 11.85 24.59
N PHE A 17 14.83 10.67 25.14
CA PHE A 17 14.17 9.61 24.38
C PHE A 17 12.74 9.98 23.99
N VAL A 18 11.99 10.59 24.92
CA VAL A 18 10.63 11.08 24.66
C VAL A 18 10.65 12.16 23.57
N ALA A 19 11.50 13.18 23.69
CA ALA A 19 11.59 14.24 22.69
C ALA A 19 11.97 13.69 21.31
N ALA A 20 12.92 12.75 21.25
CA ALA A 20 13.36 12.15 19.99
C ALA A 20 12.27 11.30 19.35
N GLU A 21 11.54 10.49 20.13
CA GLU A 21 10.41 9.69 19.67
C GLU A 21 9.33 10.58 19.02
N PHE A 22 8.81 11.56 19.75
CA PHE A 22 7.73 12.40 19.25
C PHE A 22 8.18 13.30 18.09
N ALA A 23 9.43 13.76 18.10
CA ALA A 23 10.00 14.51 16.99
C ALA A 23 10.08 13.65 15.72
N LEU A 24 10.54 12.40 15.81
CA LEU A 24 10.64 11.50 14.65
C LEU A 24 9.27 11.11 14.10
N VAL A 25 8.28 10.85 14.97
CA VAL A 25 6.90 10.54 14.55
C VAL A 25 6.26 11.72 13.82
N ARG A 26 6.50 12.94 14.31
CA ARG A 26 5.89 14.16 13.76
C ARG A 26 6.62 14.69 12.51
N THR A 27 7.90 14.37 12.36
CA THR A 27 8.73 14.87 11.25
C THR A 27 8.26 14.34 9.91
N ARG A 28 8.12 15.24 8.93
CA ARG A 28 7.81 14.87 7.54
C ARG A 28 9.10 14.57 6.77
N ARG A 29 9.17 13.40 6.14
CA ARG A 29 10.29 12.96 5.30
C ARG A 29 10.68 14.01 4.25
N THR A 30 9.70 14.53 3.51
CA THR A 30 9.90 15.52 2.43
C THR A 30 10.56 16.81 2.91
N ARG A 31 10.29 17.24 4.15
CA ARG A 31 10.96 18.41 4.74
C ARG A 31 12.42 18.14 5.05
N LEU A 32 12.74 16.96 5.58
CA LEU A 32 14.13 16.58 5.82
C LEU A 32 14.91 16.46 4.50
N GLU A 33 14.31 15.87 3.46
CA GLU A 33 14.91 15.79 2.12
C GLU A 33 15.24 17.18 1.57
N ALA A 34 14.29 18.12 1.63
CA ALA A 34 14.53 19.50 1.23
C ALA A 34 15.64 20.20 2.06
N MET A 35 15.84 19.82 3.33
CA MET A 35 16.94 20.34 4.15
C MET A 35 18.28 19.73 3.76
N VAL A 36 18.30 18.45 3.39
CA VAL A 36 19.50 17.76 2.88
C VAL A 36 19.95 18.37 1.56
N GLU A 37 19.02 18.68 0.66
CA GLU A 37 19.31 19.38 -0.60
C GLU A 37 19.94 20.75 -0.37
N ARG A 38 19.56 21.44 0.71
CA ARG A 38 20.18 22.71 1.16
C ARG A 38 21.52 22.53 1.88
N GLY A 39 22.06 21.31 1.97
CA GLY A 39 23.36 21.01 2.55
C GLY A 39 23.38 20.71 4.05
N ASP A 40 22.21 20.53 4.70
CA ASP A 40 22.14 20.23 6.14
C ASP A 40 22.54 18.77 6.43
N GLN A 41 23.75 18.57 6.99
CA GLN A 41 24.28 17.25 7.33
C GLN A 41 23.49 16.58 8.47
N LEU A 42 22.95 17.36 9.42
CA LEU A 42 22.14 16.80 10.50
C LEU A 42 20.79 16.30 9.97
N ALA A 43 20.21 16.99 8.98
CA ALA A 43 19.01 16.53 8.29
C ALA A 43 19.22 15.15 7.63
N LYS A 44 20.42 14.90 7.08
CA LYS A 44 20.78 13.60 6.49
C LYS A 44 20.83 12.48 7.53
N ILE A 45 21.23 12.80 8.76
CA ILE A 45 21.23 11.84 9.87
C ILE A 45 19.79 11.57 10.34
N ALA A 46 18.99 12.63 10.51
CA ALA A 46 17.58 12.50 10.87
C ALA A 46 16.79 11.70 9.82
N LEU A 47 17.07 11.89 8.52
CA LEU A 47 16.42 11.14 7.46
C LEU A 47 16.68 9.63 7.60
N ARG A 48 17.91 9.23 7.95
CA ARG A 48 18.25 7.82 8.24
C ARG A 48 17.48 7.25 9.44
N ALA A 49 17.23 8.08 10.46
CA ALA A 49 16.43 7.69 11.61
C ALA A 49 14.95 7.51 11.22
N VAL A 50 14.38 8.42 10.43
CA VAL A 50 13.02 8.32 9.90
C VAL A 50 12.85 7.11 8.97
N ASP A 51 13.83 6.81 8.12
CA ASP A 51 13.83 5.61 7.26
C ASP A 51 13.78 4.29 8.06
N ASN A 52 14.20 4.33 9.32
CA ASN A 52 14.19 3.18 10.24
C ASN A 52 13.27 3.43 11.44
N LEU A 53 12.17 4.16 11.25
CA LEU A 53 11.29 4.65 12.34
C LEU A 53 10.91 3.55 13.33
N THR A 54 10.44 2.38 12.87
CA THR A 54 10.05 1.27 13.76
C THR A 54 11.18 0.85 14.71
N ARG A 55 12.42 0.79 14.22
CA ARG A 55 13.59 0.47 15.06
C ARG A 55 13.91 1.60 16.02
N MET A 56 13.79 2.86 15.58
CA MET A 56 14.03 4.02 16.43
C MET A 56 13.02 4.09 17.56
N LEU A 57 11.73 3.85 17.28
CA LEU A 57 10.67 3.79 18.28
C LEU A 57 10.92 2.68 19.32
N ALA A 58 11.29 1.48 18.86
CA ALA A 58 11.63 0.38 19.77
C ALA A 58 12.84 0.74 20.67
N ALA A 59 13.85 1.40 20.11
CA ALA A 59 15.00 1.85 20.88
C ALA A 59 14.63 2.95 21.89
N SER A 60 13.87 3.97 21.47
CA SER A 60 13.39 5.02 22.38
C SER A 60 12.58 4.43 23.53
N GLN A 61 11.63 3.53 23.25
CA GLN A 61 10.81 2.90 24.29
C GLN A 61 11.65 2.09 25.27
N PHE A 62 12.66 1.38 24.78
CA PHE A 62 13.62 0.69 25.64
C PHE A 62 14.42 1.66 26.52
N GLY A 63 14.90 2.77 25.94
CA GLY A 63 15.59 3.83 26.67
C GLY A 63 14.74 4.50 27.75
N ILE A 64 13.48 4.83 27.43
CA ILE A 64 12.50 5.35 28.39
C ILE A 64 12.31 4.37 29.55
N THR A 65 12.16 3.08 29.24
CA THR A 65 11.99 2.03 30.26
C THR A 65 13.19 1.96 31.21
N LEU A 66 14.41 1.95 30.67
CA LEU A 66 15.63 1.94 31.48
C LEU A 66 15.76 3.19 32.36
N ALA A 67 15.49 4.37 31.78
CA ALA A 67 15.57 5.63 32.50
C ALA A 67 14.52 5.70 33.62
N SER A 68 13.28 5.29 33.35
CA SER A 68 12.19 5.26 34.34
C SER A 68 12.48 4.27 35.48
N LEU A 69 12.96 3.06 35.18
CA LEU A 69 13.32 2.08 36.21
C LEU A 69 14.50 2.57 37.05
N GLY A 70 15.53 3.12 36.42
CA GLY A 70 16.67 3.70 37.12
C GLY A 70 16.26 4.87 38.01
N LEU A 71 15.34 5.72 37.53
CA LEU A 71 14.82 6.84 38.29
C LEU A 71 14.05 6.36 39.52
N GLY A 72 13.20 5.35 39.37
CA GLY A 72 12.46 4.75 40.49
C GLY A 72 13.41 4.23 41.58
N TRP A 73 14.45 3.49 41.18
CA TRP A 73 15.44 2.95 42.12
C TRP A 73 16.21 4.05 42.87
N VAL A 74 16.72 5.05 42.15
CA VAL A 74 17.48 6.15 42.77
C VAL A 74 16.59 7.07 43.59
N ALA A 75 15.34 7.29 43.17
CA ALA A 75 14.39 8.17 43.86
C ALA A 75 14.08 7.66 45.27
N GLU A 76 13.83 6.37 45.44
CA GLU A 76 13.57 5.78 46.76
C GLU A 76 14.76 6.02 47.71
N GLU A 77 15.98 5.72 47.26
CA GLU A 77 17.19 5.82 48.08
C GLU A 77 17.63 7.28 48.36
N ALA A 78 17.23 8.23 47.51
CA ALA A 78 17.63 9.63 47.63
C ALA A 78 16.60 10.47 48.40
N LEU A 79 15.33 10.34 48.02
CA LEU A 79 14.24 11.13 48.56
C LEU A 79 13.68 10.50 49.85
N GLY A 80 13.60 9.17 49.92
CA GLY A 80 13.10 8.46 51.10
C GLY A 80 13.91 8.77 52.35
N HIS A 81 15.24 8.69 52.26
CA HIS A 81 16.12 8.98 53.40
C HIS A 81 16.12 10.47 53.79
N SER A 82 16.12 11.37 52.79
CA SER A 82 16.09 12.80 53.08
C SER A 82 14.79 13.19 53.77
N LEU A 83 13.67 12.64 53.31
CA LEU A 83 12.35 12.96 53.83
C LEU A 83 12.07 12.28 55.18
N SER A 84 12.64 11.10 55.44
CA SER A 84 12.55 10.46 56.76
C SER A 84 13.26 11.30 57.83
N VAL A 85 14.45 11.83 57.55
CA VAL A 85 15.19 12.72 58.46
C VAL A 85 14.41 14.02 58.71
N TRP A 86 13.79 14.60 57.67
CA TRP A 86 12.91 15.76 57.83
C TRP A 86 11.67 15.47 58.70
N LEU A 87 11.06 14.29 58.55
CA LEU A 87 9.92 13.85 59.35
C LEU A 87 10.30 13.49 60.79
N GLU A 88 11.54 13.10 61.04
CA GLU A 88 12.08 12.88 62.39
C GLU A 88 12.30 14.19 63.15
N ALA A 89 12.65 15.27 62.46
CA ALA A 89 12.81 16.60 63.05
C ALA A 89 11.49 17.25 63.50
N LEU A 90 10.34 16.74 63.03
CA LEU A 90 9.02 17.21 63.44
C LEU A 90 8.58 16.52 64.75
N PRO A 91 8.10 17.25 65.76
CA PRO A 91 7.60 16.69 67.03
C PRO A 91 6.21 16.06 66.86
N LEU A 92 6.05 15.17 65.89
CA LEU A 92 4.81 14.46 65.61
C LEU A 92 4.83 13.13 66.39
N GLY A 93 3.84 12.88 67.26
CA GLY A 93 3.73 11.66 68.09
C GLY A 93 3.42 10.36 67.32
N ILE A 94 3.92 10.22 66.09
CA ILE A 94 3.64 9.11 65.17
C ILE A 94 4.73 8.05 65.31
N ALA A 95 4.33 6.77 65.28
CA ALA A 95 5.24 5.63 65.28
C ALA A 95 6.26 5.69 64.12
N VAL A 96 7.49 5.24 64.39
CA VAL A 96 8.63 5.29 63.45
C VAL A 96 8.31 4.59 62.12
N ALA A 97 7.64 3.44 62.17
CA ALA A 97 7.24 2.69 60.98
C ALA A 97 6.27 3.48 60.08
N THR A 98 5.32 4.21 60.67
CA THR A 98 4.37 5.06 59.93
C THR A 98 5.08 6.24 59.28
N ARG A 99 6.08 6.84 59.94
CA ARG A 99 6.86 7.94 59.36
C ARG A 99 7.66 7.50 58.14
N ALA A 100 8.30 6.33 58.20
CA ALA A 100 9.05 5.79 57.06
C ALA A 100 8.14 5.52 55.84
N SER A 101 6.96 4.94 56.05
CA SER A 101 5.98 4.72 54.99
C SER A 101 5.44 6.03 54.38
N VAL A 102 5.18 7.05 55.21
CA VAL A 102 4.77 8.37 54.73
C VAL A 102 5.89 9.04 53.94
N ALA A 103 7.14 8.95 54.42
CA ALA A 103 8.31 9.47 53.73
C ALA A 103 8.49 8.82 52.35
N ALA A 104 8.37 7.49 52.29
CA ALA A 104 8.44 6.74 51.04
C ALA A 104 7.31 7.11 50.07
N GLY A 105 6.07 7.24 50.57
CA GLY A 105 4.91 7.64 49.75
C GLY A 105 5.06 9.05 49.16
N MET A 106 5.53 10.01 49.96
CA MET A 106 5.80 11.37 49.49
C MET A 106 6.99 11.41 48.52
N ALA A 107 8.06 10.66 48.78
CA ALA A 107 9.20 10.53 47.87
C ALA A 107 8.76 9.99 46.50
N LEU A 108 7.94 8.94 46.48
CA LEU A 108 7.38 8.37 45.26
C LEU A 108 6.48 9.37 44.53
N ALA A 109 5.62 10.11 45.24
CA ALA A 109 4.77 11.13 44.65
C ALA A 109 5.58 12.25 43.98
N ILE A 110 6.61 12.76 44.67
CA ILE A 110 7.51 13.80 44.13
C ILE A 110 8.27 13.27 42.91
N ALA A 111 8.84 12.06 43.01
CA ALA A 111 9.57 11.45 41.91
C ALA A 111 8.68 11.23 40.68
N THR A 112 7.45 10.75 40.89
CA THR A 112 6.46 10.54 39.83
C THR A 112 6.07 11.87 39.18
N TYR A 113 5.83 12.91 39.98
CA TYR A 113 5.52 14.24 39.44
C TYR A 113 6.66 14.78 38.58
N LEU A 114 7.90 14.73 39.08
CA LEU A 114 9.08 15.17 38.32
C LEU A 114 9.26 14.34 37.05
N HIS A 115 9.09 13.02 37.13
CA HIS A 115 9.17 12.11 35.98
C HIS A 115 8.14 12.47 34.89
N VAL A 116 6.87 12.59 35.27
CA VAL A 116 5.80 12.89 34.31
C VAL A 116 5.96 14.29 33.73
N VAL A 117 6.22 15.31 34.55
CA VAL A 117 6.27 16.70 34.06
C VAL A 117 7.57 16.98 33.28
N VAL A 118 8.72 16.64 33.87
CA VAL A 118 10.04 16.99 33.32
C VAL A 118 10.56 15.91 32.37
N GLY A 119 10.32 14.64 32.69
CA GLY A 119 10.79 13.51 31.88
C GLY A 119 9.89 13.23 30.66
N GLU A 120 8.58 13.52 30.74
CA GLU A 120 7.63 13.09 29.70
C GLU A 120 6.89 14.26 29.03
N LEU A 121 6.13 15.05 29.77
CA LEU A 121 5.23 16.08 29.20
C LEU A 121 6.00 17.22 28.53
N SER A 122 7.01 17.77 29.21
CA SER A 122 7.80 18.89 28.67
C SER A 122 8.61 18.48 27.43
N PRO A 123 9.34 17.35 27.44
CA PRO A 123 10.11 16.91 26.27
C PRO A 123 9.22 16.49 25.10
N ARG A 124 8.04 15.89 25.37
CA ARG A 124 7.02 15.62 24.35
C ARG A 124 6.59 16.91 23.66
N ALA A 125 6.26 17.94 24.42
CA ALA A 125 5.86 19.23 23.86
C ALA A 125 6.99 19.84 23.00
N ILE A 126 8.24 19.76 23.45
CA ILE A 126 9.41 20.20 22.67
C ILE A 126 9.52 19.44 21.34
N GLY A 127 9.41 18.12 21.38
CA GLY A 127 9.47 17.27 20.19
C GLY A 127 8.34 17.54 19.19
N LEU A 128 7.14 17.86 19.67
CA LEU A 128 5.98 18.17 18.82
C LEU A 128 6.00 19.57 18.22
N ASN A 129 6.52 20.55 18.96
CA ASN A 129 6.51 21.96 18.53
C ASN A 129 7.56 22.25 17.44
N ASN A 130 8.74 21.62 17.52
CA ASN A 130 9.84 21.82 16.56
C ASN A 130 10.43 20.48 16.09
N PRO A 131 9.64 19.63 15.42
CA PRO A 131 9.99 18.24 15.19
C PRO A 131 11.23 18.07 14.32
N GLU A 132 11.37 18.83 13.23
CA GLU A 132 12.55 18.70 12.37
C GLU A 132 13.82 19.19 13.07
N HIS A 133 13.74 20.24 13.88
CA HIS A 133 14.90 20.75 14.61
C HIS A 133 15.34 19.73 15.68
N VAL A 134 14.41 19.26 16.50
CA VAL A 134 14.68 18.28 17.56
C VAL A 134 15.17 16.97 16.97
N ALA A 135 14.53 16.45 15.91
CA ALA A 135 14.94 15.22 15.25
C ALA A 135 16.39 15.30 14.74
N LYS A 136 16.81 16.42 14.14
CA LYS A 136 18.18 16.60 13.66
C LYS A 136 19.24 16.49 14.76
N TRP A 137 19.02 17.15 15.88
CA TRP A 137 19.96 17.15 17.00
C TRP A 137 19.98 15.82 17.75
N LEU A 138 18.82 15.19 17.91
CA LEU A 138 18.69 13.96 18.70
C LEU A 138 18.90 12.68 17.88
N ALA A 139 18.87 12.74 16.55
CA ALA A 139 19.01 11.56 15.70
C ALA A 139 20.35 10.86 15.83
N LEU A 140 21.47 11.58 15.94
CA LEU A 140 22.79 10.97 16.02
C LEU A 140 22.98 10.15 17.33
N PRO A 141 22.72 10.71 18.53
CA PRO A 141 22.75 9.92 19.75
C PRO A 141 21.77 8.75 19.72
N LEU A 142 20.55 8.96 19.19
CA LEU A 142 19.53 7.92 19.14
C LEU A 142 19.92 6.76 18.22
N LEU A 143 20.48 7.04 17.04
CA LEU A 143 20.97 6.00 16.12
C LEU A 143 22.09 5.17 16.76
N THR A 144 22.98 5.83 17.51
CA THR A 144 24.06 5.16 18.24
C THR A 144 23.49 4.24 19.31
N PHE A 145 22.55 4.74 20.11
CA PHE A 145 21.86 3.95 21.11
C PHE A 145 21.10 2.75 20.50
N ALA A 146 20.39 2.97 19.40
CA ALA A 146 19.66 1.92 18.69
C ALA A 146 20.58 0.86 18.07
N TRP A 147 21.80 1.24 17.68
CA TRP A 147 22.81 0.30 17.21
C TRP A 147 23.36 -0.56 18.35
N ILE A 148 23.68 0.05 19.50
CA ILE A 148 24.18 -0.65 20.69
C ILE A 148 23.13 -1.62 21.25
N THR A 149 21.87 -1.18 21.33
CA THR A 149 20.76 -1.95 21.91
C THR A 149 20.10 -2.92 20.93
N ARG A 150 20.56 -2.95 19.68
CA ARG A 150 20.06 -3.84 18.62
C ARG A 150 19.92 -5.31 19.04
N PRO A 151 20.89 -5.99 19.68
CA PRO A 151 20.75 -7.40 20.05
C PRO A 151 19.64 -7.63 21.08
N ILE A 152 19.46 -6.68 22.02
CA ILE A 152 18.42 -6.75 23.05
C ILE A 152 17.03 -6.54 22.42
N ILE A 153 16.90 -5.51 21.57
CA ILE A 153 15.64 -5.24 20.86
C ILE A 153 15.25 -6.43 19.97
N PHE A 154 16.23 -7.07 19.31
CA PHE A 154 15.98 -8.27 18.52
C PHE A 154 15.46 -9.44 19.35
N LEU A 155 15.99 -9.62 20.57
CA LEU A 155 15.49 -10.62 21.49
C LEU A 155 14.03 -10.33 21.88
N PHE A 156 13.70 -9.08 22.21
CA PHE A 156 12.32 -8.68 22.53
C PHE A 156 11.36 -8.86 21.36
N ASP A 157 11.75 -8.47 20.14
CA ASP A 157 10.92 -8.67 18.94
C ASP A 157 10.65 -10.16 18.70
N LYS A 158 11.65 -11.02 18.86
CA LYS A 158 11.47 -12.48 18.77
C LYS A 158 10.51 -13.01 19.83
N SER A 159 10.65 -12.58 21.08
CA SER A 159 9.76 -12.97 22.17
C SER A 159 8.32 -12.51 21.93
N ALA A 160 8.14 -11.26 21.47
CA ALA A 160 6.83 -10.72 21.12
C ALA A 160 6.17 -11.50 19.98
N ARG A 161 6.93 -11.82 18.92
CA ARG A 161 6.44 -12.66 17.81
C ARG A 161 6.06 -14.06 18.28
N ALA A 162 6.86 -14.68 19.15
CA ALA A 162 6.54 -15.99 19.72
C ALA A 162 5.20 -15.95 20.46
N LEU A 163 4.97 -14.90 21.26
CA LEU A 163 3.70 -14.70 21.98
C LEU A 163 2.53 -14.48 21.02
N LEU A 164 2.68 -13.66 19.98
CA LEU A 164 1.63 -13.42 18.98
C LEU A 164 1.23 -14.69 18.23
N ILE A 165 2.21 -15.54 17.91
CA ILE A 165 1.96 -16.87 17.31
C ILE A 165 1.14 -17.74 18.26
N THR A 166 1.43 -17.73 19.57
CA THR A 166 0.63 -18.44 20.58
C THR A 166 -0.80 -17.91 20.66
N MET A 167 -0.99 -16.60 20.49
CA MET A 167 -2.31 -15.95 20.45
C MET A 167 -3.02 -16.07 19.09
N ARG A 168 -2.46 -16.85 18.14
CA ARG A 168 -2.97 -17.03 16.77
C ARG A 168 -3.10 -15.73 15.97
N GLN A 169 -2.41 -14.67 16.37
CA GLN A 169 -2.30 -13.45 15.57
C GLN A 169 -1.18 -13.64 14.55
N ARG A 170 -1.56 -13.80 13.28
CA ARG A 170 -0.58 -13.86 12.19
C ARG A 170 0.01 -12.46 11.99
N PRO A 171 1.35 -12.30 12.00
CA PRO A 171 1.95 -11.02 11.66
C PRO A 171 1.55 -10.65 10.22
N ASN A 172 0.92 -9.50 10.02
CA ASN A 172 0.68 -8.91 8.70
C ASN A 172 2.03 -8.50 8.10
N VAL A 173 2.78 -9.46 7.56
CA VAL A 173 4.00 -9.21 6.81
C VAL A 173 3.73 -9.66 5.38
N GLY A 174 3.28 -8.72 4.54
CA GLY A 174 3.43 -8.83 3.08
C GLY A 174 2.26 -9.40 2.26
N GLU A 175 1.00 -9.20 2.63
CA GLU A 175 -0.16 -9.46 1.73
C GLU A 175 -0.64 -8.17 1.03
N GLY A 176 0.28 -7.33 0.57
CA GLY A 176 -0.01 -6.08 -0.15
C GLY A 176 -0.26 -6.27 -1.64
N THR A 177 -1.10 -7.23 -2.06
CA THR A 177 -1.46 -7.33 -3.50
C THR A 177 -2.91 -7.65 -3.78
N VAL A 178 -3.66 -8.21 -2.81
CA VAL A 178 -5.08 -8.55 -3.04
C VAL A 178 -6.01 -7.54 -2.37
N HIS A 179 -5.68 -7.08 -1.15
CA HIS A 179 -6.52 -6.14 -0.41
C HIS A 179 -6.38 -4.68 -0.88
N GLU A 180 -5.26 -4.31 -1.52
CA GLU A 180 -4.98 -2.93 -1.95
C GLU A 180 -5.91 -2.45 -3.09
N ALA A 181 -6.32 -3.36 -3.99
CA ALA A 181 -7.24 -3.00 -5.08
C ALA A 181 -8.66 -2.72 -4.55
N ASP A 182 -9.14 -3.50 -3.58
CA ASP A 182 -10.45 -3.31 -2.96
C ASP A 182 -10.45 -2.07 -2.04
N GLU A 183 -9.35 -1.81 -1.32
CA GLU A 183 -9.18 -0.58 -0.53
C GLU A 183 -9.16 0.67 -1.42
N ILE A 184 -8.49 0.63 -2.58
CA ILE A 184 -8.48 1.75 -3.52
C ILE A 184 -9.87 1.94 -4.16
N ARG A 185 -10.61 0.86 -4.48
CA ARG A 185 -11.99 0.96 -4.95
C ARG A 185 -12.89 1.65 -3.91
N LEU A 186 -12.76 1.29 -2.63
CA LEU A 186 -13.49 1.93 -1.55
C LEU A 186 -13.19 3.43 -1.46
N ILE A 187 -11.92 3.83 -1.62
CA ILE A 187 -11.54 5.26 -1.62
C ILE A 187 -12.13 6.00 -2.82
N VAL A 188 -12.16 5.38 -4.01
CA VAL A 188 -12.76 5.96 -5.22
C VAL A 188 -14.27 6.13 -5.05
N GLU A 189 -14.97 5.13 -4.53
CA GLU A 189 -16.41 5.18 -4.24
C GLU A 189 -16.73 6.28 -3.22
N GLN A 190 -15.97 6.36 -2.12
CA GLN A 190 -16.13 7.43 -1.12
C GLN A 190 -15.86 8.82 -1.70
N SER A 191 -14.86 8.95 -2.57
CA SER A 191 -14.54 10.24 -3.21
C SER A 191 -15.62 10.68 -4.19
N GLU A 192 -16.33 9.75 -4.82
CA GLU A 192 -17.51 10.04 -5.67
C GLU A 192 -18.71 10.47 -4.80
N GLU A 193 -18.99 9.76 -3.71
CA GLU A 193 -20.08 10.09 -2.77
C GLU A 193 -19.88 11.46 -2.09
N GLU A 194 -18.64 11.80 -1.75
CA GLU A 194 -18.27 13.09 -1.15
C GLU A 194 -18.20 14.24 -2.19
N GLY A 195 -18.35 13.94 -3.49
CA GLY A 195 -18.31 14.91 -4.58
C GLY A 195 -16.92 15.45 -4.90
N THR A 196 -15.88 14.85 -4.33
CA THR A 196 -14.46 15.21 -4.53
C THR A 196 -13.91 14.65 -5.85
N LEU A 197 -14.59 13.65 -6.43
CA LEU A 197 -14.27 13.02 -7.70
C LEU A 197 -15.49 13.04 -8.63
N GLU A 198 -15.30 13.50 -9.86
CA GLU A 198 -16.37 13.48 -10.88
C GLU A 198 -16.76 12.03 -11.24
N PRO A 199 -18.05 11.73 -11.45
CA PRO A 199 -18.53 10.37 -11.74
C PRO A 199 -17.84 9.72 -12.95
N GLU A 200 -17.50 10.51 -13.97
CA GLU A 200 -16.81 10.05 -15.18
C GLU A 200 -15.38 9.56 -14.87
N ASN A 201 -14.70 10.20 -13.92
CA ASN A 201 -13.37 9.83 -13.48
C ASN A 201 -13.41 8.60 -12.57
N ALA A 202 -14.44 8.49 -11.72
CA ALA A 202 -14.69 7.30 -10.89
C ALA A 202 -14.97 6.06 -11.76
N GLU A 203 -15.83 6.20 -12.77
CA GLU A 203 -16.14 5.12 -13.73
C GLU A 203 -14.88 4.68 -14.50
N MET A 204 -14.06 5.64 -14.95
CA MET A 204 -12.79 5.34 -15.62
C MET A 204 -11.81 4.58 -14.71
N LEU A 205 -11.65 5.01 -13.45
CA LEU A 205 -10.78 4.32 -12.49
C LEU A 205 -11.29 2.90 -12.20
N GLY A 206 -12.60 2.73 -12.02
CA GLY A 206 -13.23 1.41 -11.88
C GLY A 206 -12.96 0.50 -13.08
N ALA A 207 -13.09 1.03 -14.30
CA ALA A 207 -12.84 0.29 -15.54
C ALA A 207 -11.37 -0.16 -15.69
N VAL A 208 -10.40 0.61 -15.17
CA VAL A 208 -8.97 0.23 -15.16
C VAL A 208 -8.73 -0.98 -14.25
N PHE A 209 -9.38 -1.04 -13.08
CA PHE A 209 -9.29 -2.20 -12.19
C PHE A 209 -9.94 -3.43 -12.83
N GLU A 210 -11.14 -3.31 -13.40
CA GLU A 210 -11.78 -4.41 -14.11
C GLU A 210 -10.94 -4.91 -15.30
N PHE A 211 -10.28 -4.00 -16.03
CA PHE A 211 -9.45 -4.36 -17.17
C PHE A 211 -8.26 -5.23 -16.77
N THR A 212 -7.67 -4.97 -15.61
CA THR A 212 -6.54 -5.74 -15.08
C THR A 212 -6.93 -7.20 -14.77
N GLU A 213 -8.19 -7.43 -14.42
CA GLU A 213 -8.73 -8.75 -14.10
C GLU A 213 -9.33 -9.47 -15.32
N LYS A 214 -9.74 -8.73 -16.36
CA LYS A 214 -10.32 -9.28 -17.59
C LYS A 214 -9.32 -10.12 -18.37
N LYS A 215 -9.73 -11.34 -18.72
CA LYS A 215 -8.97 -12.22 -19.61
C LYS A 215 -9.38 -11.93 -21.06
N ALA A 216 -8.48 -12.23 -22.00
CA ALA A 216 -8.77 -12.05 -23.43
C ALA A 216 -10.08 -12.73 -23.88
N ARG A 217 -10.47 -13.83 -23.22
CA ARG A 217 -11.73 -14.54 -23.50
C ARG A 217 -12.98 -13.78 -23.09
N ASP A 218 -12.86 -12.86 -22.14
CA ASP A 218 -13.97 -12.10 -21.56
C ASP A 218 -14.33 -10.90 -22.47
N VAL A 219 -13.40 -10.49 -23.35
CA VAL A 219 -13.57 -9.36 -24.30
C VAL A 219 -13.58 -9.79 -25.78
N MET A 220 -13.20 -11.02 -26.11
CA MET A 220 -13.18 -11.48 -27.51
C MET A 220 -14.58 -11.82 -28.03
N THR A 221 -14.82 -11.58 -29.32
CA THR A 221 -15.99 -12.12 -30.01
C THR A 221 -15.87 -13.64 -30.15
N PRO A 222 -16.83 -14.44 -29.65
CA PRO A 222 -16.80 -15.89 -29.81
C PRO A 222 -16.73 -16.29 -31.28
N ARG A 223 -15.93 -17.32 -31.61
CA ARG A 223 -15.71 -17.77 -33.00
C ARG A 223 -16.99 -18.07 -33.80
N THR A 224 -18.06 -18.46 -33.12
CA THR A 224 -19.36 -18.79 -33.73
C THR A 224 -20.13 -17.55 -34.15
N ARG A 225 -19.78 -16.38 -33.61
CA ARG A 225 -20.36 -15.08 -33.92
C ARG A 225 -19.42 -14.22 -34.79
N MET A 226 -18.30 -14.77 -35.23
CA MET A 226 -17.39 -14.08 -36.15
C MET A 226 -17.87 -14.29 -37.59
N VAL A 227 -17.93 -13.19 -38.35
CA VAL A 227 -18.04 -13.23 -39.81
C VAL A 227 -16.63 -13.34 -40.37
N GLY A 228 -16.34 -14.40 -41.12
CA GLY A 228 -15.02 -14.66 -41.70
C GLY A 228 -15.16 -15.13 -43.13
N LEU A 229 -14.11 -14.88 -43.93
CA LEU A 229 -14.09 -15.19 -45.36
C LEU A 229 -13.26 -16.45 -45.63
N PRO A 230 -13.72 -17.39 -46.46
CA PRO A 230 -12.88 -18.51 -46.87
C PRO A 230 -11.77 -18.01 -47.79
N ALA A 231 -10.57 -18.57 -47.65
CA ALA A 231 -9.42 -18.23 -48.51
C ALA A 231 -9.63 -18.57 -50.00
N SER A 232 -10.62 -19.40 -50.30
CA SER A 232 -11.03 -19.79 -51.65
C SER A 232 -12.18 -18.93 -52.20
N ALA A 233 -12.69 -17.94 -51.46
CA ALA A 233 -13.78 -17.07 -51.91
C ALA A 233 -13.39 -16.31 -53.18
N SER A 234 -14.35 -16.20 -54.10
CA SER A 234 -14.26 -15.28 -55.22
C SER A 234 -14.40 -13.82 -54.76
N LEU A 235 -14.03 -12.88 -55.63
CA LEU A 235 -14.12 -11.45 -55.34
C LEU A 235 -15.57 -11.02 -55.13
N ASP A 236 -16.50 -11.52 -55.94
CA ASP A 236 -17.92 -11.17 -55.88
C ASP A 236 -18.57 -11.69 -54.59
N GLU A 237 -18.27 -12.93 -54.18
CA GLU A 237 -18.72 -13.49 -52.90
C GLU A 237 -18.16 -12.70 -51.71
N THR A 238 -16.91 -12.23 -51.82
CA THR A 238 -16.30 -11.40 -50.78
C THR A 238 -16.98 -10.04 -50.67
N LEU A 239 -17.27 -9.40 -51.80
CA LEU A 239 -17.94 -8.09 -51.84
C LEU A 239 -19.36 -8.19 -51.26
N ALA A 240 -20.11 -9.24 -51.59
CA ALA A 240 -21.45 -9.47 -51.02
C ALA A 240 -21.41 -9.58 -49.48
N VAL A 241 -20.46 -10.33 -48.92
CA VAL A 241 -20.32 -10.47 -47.46
C VAL A 241 -19.89 -9.14 -46.81
N VAL A 242 -19.01 -8.38 -47.47
CA VAL A 242 -18.55 -7.07 -46.97
C VAL A 242 -19.69 -6.06 -46.95
N GLU A 243 -20.50 -6.03 -48.02
CA GLU A 243 -21.65 -5.14 -48.15
C GLU A 243 -22.73 -5.46 -47.12
N GLU A 244 -22.98 -6.75 -46.84
CA GLU A 244 -23.97 -7.20 -45.86
C GLU A 244 -23.54 -6.91 -44.40
N SER A 245 -22.27 -7.11 -44.07
CA SER A 245 -21.82 -7.11 -42.67
C SER A 245 -21.04 -5.87 -42.24
N ALA A 246 -20.63 -5.01 -43.17
CA ALA A 246 -20.06 -3.68 -42.93
C ALA A 246 -18.94 -3.59 -41.88
N PHE A 247 -18.13 -4.65 -41.72
CA PHE A 247 -16.98 -4.63 -40.83
C PHE A 247 -15.74 -4.09 -41.54
N SER A 248 -14.87 -3.40 -40.81
CA SER A 248 -13.62 -2.88 -41.39
C SER A 248 -12.59 -3.98 -41.69
N ARG A 249 -12.70 -5.17 -41.07
CA ARG A 249 -11.76 -6.30 -41.25
C ARG A 249 -12.46 -7.64 -41.09
N TYR A 250 -12.02 -8.60 -41.89
CA TYR A 250 -12.53 -9.96 -41.91
C TYR A 250 -11.41 -10.98 -41.69
N PRO A 251 -11.53 -11.89 -40.71
CA PRO A 251 -10.60 -13.01 -40.58
C PRO A 251 -10.77 -13.98 -41.76
N VAL A 252 -9.66 -14.30 -42.42
CA VAL A 252 -9.63 -15.27 -43.52
C VAL A 252 -9.23 -16.65 -42.98
N TYR A 253 -9.94 -17.70 -43.38
CA TYR A 253 -9.65 -19.07 -42.96
C TYR A 253 -9.40 -20.02 -44.13
N GLU A 254 -8.53 -21.01 -43.93
CA GLU A 254 -8.29 -22.11 -44.86
C GLU A 254 -9.08 -23.35 -44.40
N GLY A 255 -10.04 -23.84 -45.20
CA GLY A 255 -10.78 -25.09 -44.96
C GLY A 255 -12.27 -25.07 -45.38
N ASN A 256 -12.83 -26.26 -45.63
CA ASN A 256 -14.22 -26.45 -46.10
C ASN A 256 -15.26 -26.26 -44.96
N GLU A 257 -16.44 -25.74 -45.30
CA GLU A 257 -17.49 -25.27 -44.35
C GLU A 257 -17.90 -26.31 -43.29
N ALA A 258 -17.80 -27.61 -43.62
CA ALA A 258 -18.10 -28.72 -42.71
C ALA A 258 -17.23 -28.76 -41.44
N ARG A 259 -16.06 -28.11 -41.42
CA ARG A 259 -15.20 -28.00 -40.22
C ARG A 259 -15.58 -26.88 -39.25
N ARG A 260 -16.55 -26.00 -39.60
CA ARG A 260 -17.05 -24.91 -38.71
C ARG A 260 -17.46 -25.42 -37.32
N ARG A 261 -17.95 -26.67 -37.21
CA ARG A 261 -18.53 -27.22 -35.97
C ARG A 261 -17.56 -28.06 -35.12
N SER A 262 -16.50 -28.67 -35.67
CA SER A 262 -15.80 -29.75 -34.96
C SER A 262 -14.27 -29.71 -34.88
N SER A 263 -13.54 -28.90 -35.66
CA SER A 263 -12.06 -28.94 -35.59
C SER A 263 -11.39 -27.60 -35.90
N GLN A 264 -10.25 -27.38 -35.24
CA GLN A 264 -9.46 -26.13 -35.25
C GLN A 264 -9.14 -25.66 -36.67
N PRO A 265 -9.72 -24.53 -37.14
CA PRO A 265 -9.27 -23.87 -38.36
C PRO A 265 -7.91 -23.22 -38.11
N ARG A 266 -6.98 -23.36 -39.05
CA ARG A 266 -5.67 -22.70 -38.99
C ARG A 266 -5.83 -21.27 -39.49
N TRP A 267 -5.73 -20.29 -38.60
CA TRP A 267 -5.78 -18.87 -38.96
C TRP A 267 -4.40 -18.43 -39.47
N ARG A 268 -4.31 -18.01 -40.73
CA ARG A 268 -3.15 -17.29 -41.25
C ARG A 268 -3.47 -15.81 -41.25
N LEU A 269 -2.72 -15.04 -40.48
CA LEU A 269 -2.64 -13.60 -40.70
C LEU A 269 -1.94 -13.39 -42.04
N SER A 270 -2.69 -12.92 -43.04
CA SER A 270 -2.16 -12.57 -44.35
C SER A 270 -1.22 -11.36 -44.19
N GLY A 271 0.06 -11.67 -44.03
CA GLY A 271 1.18 -10.74 -44.10
C GLY A 271 2.29 -11.40 -44.91
N ARG A 272 2.43 -10.95 -46.17
CA ARG A 272 3.44 -11.33 -47.18
C ARG A 272 3.22 -12.67 -47.88
N GLY A 273 2.74 -12.59 -49.12
CA GLY A 273 2.94 -13.64 -50.12
C GLY A 273 4.32 -13.59 -50.77
N ARG A 274 4.85 -14.75 -51.14
CA ARG A 274 5.76 -14.93 -52.28
C ARG A 274 5.38 -16.18 -53.07
N GLY A 275 4.93 -15.95 -54.31
CA GLY A 275 4.91 -16.87 -55.46
C GLY A 275 3.70 -17.81 -55.54
N ARG A 276 2.87 -17.86 -56.60
CA ARG A 276 2.99 -17.35 -57.98
C ARG A 276 1.58 -17.16 -58.61
N ARG A 277 1.43 -16.04 -59.35
CA ARG A 277 0.54 -15.79 -60.52
C ARG A 277 -0.99 -15.87 -60.33
N ARG A 278 -1.63 -14.75 -59.91
CA ARG A 278 -2.89 -14.21 -60.51
C ARG A 278 -3.44 -12.93 -59.82
N TRP A 279 -2.64 -11.95 -59.42
CA TRP A 279 -3.19 -10.71 -58.83
C TRP A 279 -2.34 -9.49 -59.19
N SER A 280 -2.61 -8.87 -60.34
CA SER A 280 -1.90 -7.68 -60.85
C SER A 280 -2.60 -6.34 -60.55
N GLY A 281 -3.76 -6.33 -59.89
CA GLY A 281 -4.52 -5.08 -59.64
C GLY A 281 -4.29 -4.39 -58.28
N PHE A 282 -3.95 -5.12 -57.22
CA PHE A 282 -4.16 -4.63 -55.84
C PHE A 282 -2.90 -4.13 -55.10
N ALA A 283 -1.72 -4.23 -55.70
CA ALA A 283 -0.45 -4.03 -54.98
C ALA A 283 0.01 -2.56 -54.81
N ARG A 284 -0.77 -1.55 -55.22
CA ARG A 284 -0.29 -0.15 -55.24
C ARG A 284 -0.60 0.72 -54.02
N LEU A 285 -1.39 0.28 -53.03
CA LEU A 285 -1.82 1.17 -51.95
C LEU A 285 -1.30 0.87 -50.53
N ALA A 286 -0.47 -0.14 -50.31
CA ALA A 286 -0.01 -0.47 -48.95
C ALA A 286 1.45 -0.90 -48.92
N GLY A 287 2.37 0.07 -48.97
CA GLY A 287 3.80 -0.19 -49.05
C GLY A 287 4.67 0.78 -48.24
N LEU A 288 4.57 0.74 -46.91
CA LEU A 288 5.60 1.19 -45.94
C LEU A 288 5.23 0.52 -44.60
N GLY A 289 5.93 -0.41 -43.96
CA GLY A 289 7.28 -0.93 -44.08
C GLY A 289 7.86 -0.97 -42.66
N PHE A 290 7.94 -2.12 -41.96
CA PHE A 290 8.96 -2.34 -40.91
C PHE A 290 9.14 -3.81 -40.51
N ARG A 291 10.40 -4.17 -40.21
CA ARG A 291 10.96 -5.50 -39.91
C ARG A 291 10.82 -5.87 -38.42
N LEU A 292 10.95 -7.16 -38.11
CA LEU A 292 10.94 -7.75 -36.76
C LEU A 292 12.33 -8.35 -36.45
N ALA A 293 12.76 -8.23 -35.18
CA ALA A 293 13.79 -9.05 -34.54
C ALA A 293 13.20 -9.64 -33.24
N PRO A 294 13.59 -10.85 -32.80
CA PRO A 294 12.94 -11.53 -31.68
C PRO A 294 13.77 -11.43 -30.37
N HIS A 295 13.17 -10.98 -29.26
CA HIS A 295 13.38 -11.60 -27.94
C HIS A 295 12.49 -11.03 -26.81
N ARG A 296 12.07 -11.98 -25.95
CA ARG A 296 11.70 -11.93 -24.52
C ARG A 296 10.28 -11.52 -24.09
N ARG A 297 9.87 -12.25 -23.06
CA ARG A 297 8.58 -12.34 -22.36
C ARG A 297 8.09 -10.96 -21.92
N ARG A 298 6.92 -10.56 -22.41
CA ARG A 298 6.19 -9.34 -22.01
C ARG A 298 4.70 -9.66 -21.91
N GLY A 299 4.03 -9.15 -20.88
CA GLY A 299 2.63 -9.42 -20.58
C GLY A 299 1.67 -8.88 -21.66
N PRO A 300 0.35 -9.19 -21.55
CA PRO A 300 -0.64 -8.90 -22.59
C PRO A 300 -0.73 -7.42 -23.01
N VAL A 301 -0.37 -6.50 -22.09
CA VAL A 301 -0.54 -5.05 -22.24
C VAL A 301 0.37 -4.45 -23.31
N GLU A 302 1.62 -4.88 -23.42
CA GLU A 302 2.55 -4.34 -24.43
C GLU A 302 2.23 -4.83 -25.85
N ALA A 303 1.53 -5.96 -25.99
CA ALA A 303 1.15 -6.48 -27.30
C ALA A 303 0.01 -5.68 -27.97
N VAL A 304 -0.82 -4.98 -27.16
CA VAL A 304 -1.94 -4.15 -27.62
C VAL A 304 -1.51 -2.69 -27.83
N GLN A 305 -0.64 -2.15 -26.98
CA GLN A 305 -0.16 -0.75 -27.12
C GLN A 305 0.95 -0.57 -28.15
N ALA A 306 1.80 -1.58 -28.41
CA ALA A 306 2.98 -1.38 -29.27
C ALA A 306 2.70 -1.26 -30.77
N ARG A 307 1.51 -1.64 -31.27
CA ARG A 307 1.11 -1.52 -32.68
C ARG A 307 -0.41 -1.43 -32.78
N ARG A 308 -0.91 -0.45 -33.56
CA ARG A 308 -2.33 -0.07 -33.74
C ARG A 308 -3.34 -1.21 -33.47
N PRO A 309 -4.37 -0.97 -32.63
CA PRO A 309 -5.20 -2.02 -32.05
C PRO A 309 -6.25 -2.49 -33.04
N ASP A 310 -5.88 -3.43 -33.88
CA ASP A 310 -6.67 -3.80 -35.04
C ASP A 310 -6.77 -5.33 -35.12
N LEU A 311 -7.82 -5.87 -34.49
CA LEU A 311 -8.29 -7.27 -34.50
C LEU A 311 -7.20 -8.36 -34.60
N ARG A 312 -6.87 -9.00 -33.48
CA ARG A 312 -6.01 -10.20 -33.47
C ARG A 312 -6.80 -11.46 -33.09
N PRO A 313 -6.79 -12.52 -33.92
CA PRO A 313 -7.29 -13.82 -33.50
C PRO A 313 -6.33 -14.43 -32.46
N THR A 314 -6.88 -14.85 -31.31
CA THR A 314 -6.12 -15.54 -30.25
C THR A 314 -6.28 -17.06 -30.42
N SER A 315 -5.17 -17.79 -30.54
CA SER A 315 -5.19 -19.26 -30.58
C SER A 315 -5.05 -19.83 -29.16
N GLY A 316 -6.11 -20.41 -28.62
CA GLY A 316 -6.07 -21.09 -27.32
C GLY A 316 -5.20 -22.36 -27.37
N GLY A 317 -4.12 -22.39 -26.58
CA GLY A 317 -3.30 -23.59 -26.35
C GLY A 317 -4.02 -24.57 -25.43
N ALA A 318 -3.87 -25.87 -25.73
CA ALA A 318 -4.46 -26.97 -24.96
C ALA A 318 -3.84 -27.05 -23.55
N GLY A 319 -4.58 -26.56 -22.55
CA GLY A 319 -4.37 -26.87 -21.14
C GLY A 319 -5.48 -27.79 -20.67
N ARG A 320 -5.13 -28.97 -20.15
CA ARG A 320 -6.06 -29.96 -19.57
C ARG A 320 -6.96 -29.29 -18.52
N ALA A 321 -8.26 -29.50 -18.62
CA ALA A 321 -9.23 -29.07 -17.62
C ALA A 321 -9.11 -29.90 -16.34
N PRO A 322 -9.03 -29.30 -15.14
CA PRO A 322 -9.41 -29.99 -13.91
C PRO A 322 -10.93 -30.04 -13.81
N ARG A 323 -11.47 -31.22 -13.50
CA ARG A 323 -12.90 -31.41 -13.17
C ARG A 323 -13.23 -30.70 -11.85
N ALA A 324 -14.21 -29.81 -11.87
CA ALA A 324 -14.95 -29.36 -10.68
C ALA A 324 -16.40 -29.06 -11.11
N ARG A 325 -17.32 -29.96 -10.77
CA ARG A 325 -18.37 -29.83 -9.74
C ARG A 325 -19.33 -28.66 -9.97
N ALA A 326 -20.60 -29.05 -10.13
CA ALA A 326 -21.75 -28.19 -10.30
C ALA A 326 -22.06 -27.40 -9.03
N SER A 327 -22.33 -26.11 -9.18
CA SER A 327 -23.23 -25.38 -8.27
C SER A 327 -23.75 -24.09 -8.89
N HIS A 328 -25.07 -24.10 -9.07
CA HIS A 328 -26.01 -22.99 -8.83
C HIS A 328 -26.10 -21.89 -9.88
N GLY A 329 -27.34 -21.69 -10.30
CA GLY A 329 -27.73 -20.86 -11.42
C GLY A 329 -27.93 -19.40 -11.04
N VAL A 330 -27.76 -18.55 -12.04
CA VAL A 330 -28.19 -17.16 -12.03
C VAL A 330 -28.89 -16.92 -13.36
N ARG A 331 -30.19 -16.60 -13.30
CA ARG A 331 -31.03 -16.24 -14.45
C ARG A 331 -30.65 -14.84 -14.95
N PRO A 332 -30.71 -14.57 -16.26
CA PRO A 332 -30.53 -13.22 -16.77
C PRO A 332 -31.81 -12.38 -16.56
N VAL A 333 -31.62 -11.22 -15.94
CA VAL A 333 -32.65 -10.20 -15.69
C VAL A 333 -32.97 -9.45 -17.00
N ARG A 334 -34.27 -9.33 -17.33
CA ARG A 334 -34.78 -8.51 -18.44
C ARG A 334 -34.75 -7.02 -18.06
N ARG A 335 -34.32 -6.16 -19.00
CA ARG A 335 -34.45 -4.69 -18.90
C ARG A 335 -35.93 -4.27 -18.79
N PRO A 336 -36.30 -3.31 -17.92
CA PRO A 336 -37.65 -2.76 -17.93
C PRO A 336 -37.82 -1.70 -19.03
N ALA A 337 -39.05 -1.63 -19.54
CA ALA A 337 -39.49 -0.72 -20.58
C ALA A 337 -39.63 0.72 -20.07
N ARG A 338 -39.42 1.66 -21.01
CA ARG A 338 -39.50 3.11 -20.86
C ARG A 338 -40.95 3.52 -20.53
N ALA A 339 -41.18 4.08 -19.36
CA ALA A 339 -42.48 4.64 -18.97
C ALA A 339 -42.56 6.14 -19.34
N GLU A 340 -43.72 6.51 -19.87
CA GLU A 340 -44.13 7.81 -20.38
C GLU A 340 -44.12 8.89 -19.29
N ARG A 341 -43.74 10.12 -19.66
CA ARG A 341 -43.84 11.31 -18.81
C ARG A 341 -45.26 11.88 -18.90
N GLY A 342 -45.92 11.99 -17.75
CA GLY A 342 -47.12 12.82 -17.53
C GLY A 342 -46.83 13.96 -16.53
N PRO A 343 -47.62 15.05 -16.53
CA PRO A 343 -47.14 16.38 -16.13
C PRO A 343 -47.15 16.63 -14.63
N VAL A 344 -46.20 17.50 -14.22
CA VAL A 344 -45.97 18.02 -12.87
C VAL A 344 -47.13 18.93 -12.45
N ARG A 345 -47.76 18.63 -11.32
CA ARG A 345 -48.64 19.55 -10.60
C ARG A 345 -47.80 20.40 -9.64
N GLU A 346 -47.90 21.72 -9.80
CA GLU A 346 -47.57 22.72 -8.80
C GLU A 346 -48.47 22.54 -7.57
N ALA A 347 -47.87 22.63 -6.38
CA ALA A 347 -48.59 22.94 -5.14
C ALA A 347 -47.68 23.77 -4.24
N SER A 348 -48.04 25.04 -4.15
CA SER A 348 -47.72 26.01 -3.12
C SER A 348 -48.09 25.53 -1.71
N SER A 349 -47.19 25.71 -0.74
CA SER A 349 -47.39 26.35 0.58
C SER A 349 -46.09 26.36 1.37
#